data_AF-A0A1W9M423-F1
#
_entry.id   AF-A0A1W9M423-F1
#
_cell.length_a   1.000
_cell.length_b   1.000
_cell.length_c   1.000
_cell.angle_alpha   90.00
_cell.angle_beta   90.00
_cell.angle_gamma   90.00
#
_symmetry.space_group_name_H-M   'P 1'
#
loop_
_entity.id
_entity.type
_entity.pdbx_description
1 polymer ?
#
loop_
_entity_poly.entity_id
_entity_poly.type
_entity_poly.pdbx_seq_one_letter_code
_entity_poly.pdbx_strand_id
1 'polypeptide(L)'
;MKTACNTAVVSTRQGLRGWGWFVAIVLLVLLADQASKWWVINSFMLYESRPVVSGLFHFTFILNTGAAFGILAGAPASWRLYFFVAMTLVAL
;
A
#
# COMPACT_ATOMS: atom_id res chain seq x y z
N MET A 1 0.64 -45.94 -38.52
CA MET A 1 1.35 -44.99 -37.64
C MET A 1 0.44 -43.79 -37.39
N LYS A 2 -0.28 -43.75 -36.26
CA LYS A 2 -1.05 -42.58 -35.83
C LYS A 2 -0.31 -41.96 -34.65
N THR A 3 0.34 -40.82 -34.86
CA THR A 3 0.93 -40.03 -33.78
C THR A 3 -0.06 -38.93 -33.45
N ALA A 4 -0.97 -39.19 -32.51
CA ALA A 4 -1.90 -38.17 -32.03
C ALA A 4 -1.20 -37.32 -30.96
N CYS A 5 -0.91 -36.09 -31.37
CA CYS A 5 -0.91 -34.87 -30.58
C CYS A 5 -1.35 -35.06 -29.12
N ASN A 6 -0.40 -34.96 -28.20
CA ASN A 6 -0.67 -34.92 -26.76
C ASN A 6 0.06 -33.71 -26.15
N THR A 7 -0.33 -32.51 -26.58
CA THR A 7 0.33 -31.26 -26.19
C THR A 7 -0.68 -30.15 -25.84
N ALA A 8 -1.77 -30.49 -25.13
CA ALA A 8 -2.81 -29.52 -24.79
C ALA A 8 -3.29 -29.58 -23.33
N VAL A 9 -2.43 -29.99 -22.38
CA VAL A 9 -2.81 -29.98 -20.93
C VAL A 9 -1.80 -29.25 -20.04
N VAL A 10 -0.87 -28.48 -20.63
CA VAL A 10 0.08 -27.64 -19.88
C VAL A 10 -0.08 -26.18 -20.29
N SER A 11 -1.19 -25.51 -19.93
CA SER A 11 -1.24 -24.02 -19.96
C SER A 11 -2.54 -23.46 -19.33
N THR A 12 -2.74 -23.58 -18.02
CA THR A 12 -3.79 -22.75 -17.36
C THR A 12 -3.64 -22.58 -15.84
N ARG A 13 -2.86 -23.43 -15.15
CA ARG A 13 -2.70 -23.30 -13.68
C ARG A 13 -1.71 -22.22 -13.21
N GLN A 14 -0.91 -21.63 -14.11
CA GLN A 14 0.12 -20.66 -13.72
C GLN A 14 -0.42 -19.23 -13.52
N GLY A 15 -1.50 -18.84 -14.22
CA GLY A 15 -2.10 -17.51 -14.07
C GLY A 15 -2.75 -17.29 -12.70
N LEU A 16 -3.55 -18.24 -12.22
CA LEU A 16 -4.30 -18.11 -10.96
C LEU A 16 -3.40 -18.05 -9.72
N ARG A 17 -2.22 -18.71 -9.74
CA ARG A 17 -1.31 -18.75 -8.59
C ARG A 17 -0.60 -17.41 -8.38
N GLY A 18 -0.24 -16.70 -9.45
CA GLY A 18 0.39 -15.38 -9.37
C GLY A 18 -0.57 -14.32 -8.80
N TRP A 19 -1.83 -14.33 -9.27
CA TRP A 19 -2.87 -13.46 -8.73
C TRP A 19 -3.19 -13.73 -7.26
N GLY A 20 -3.21 -15.01 -6.85
CA GLY A 20 -3.39 -15.38 -5.44
C GLY A 20 -2.31 -14.79 -4.52
N TRP A 21 -1.04 -14.89 -4.92
CA TRP A 21 0.06 -14.28 -4.17
C TRP A 21 0.01 -12.76 -4.17
N PHE A 22 -0.33 -12.14 -5.30
CA PHE A 22 -0.49 -10.70 -5.39
C PHE A 22 -1.56 -10.18 -4.40
N VAL A 23 -2.75 -10.79 -4.41
CA VAL A 23 -3.84 -10.41 -3.50
C VAL A 23 -3.44 -10.64 -2.04
N ALA A 24 -2.77 -11.75 -1.72
CA ALA A 24 -2.32 -12.03 -0.37
C ALA A 24 -1.34 -10.96 0.14
N ILE A 25 -0.39 -10.52 -0.70
CA ILE A 25 0.56 -9.46 -0.35
C ILE A 25 -0.17 -8.13 -0.14
N VAL A 26 -1.09 -7.76 -1.04
CA VAL A 26 -1.89 -6.52 -0.91
C VAL A 26 -2.65 -6.51 0.41
N LEU A 27 -3.34 -7.61 0.74
CA LEU A 27 -4.09 -7.72 1.99
C LEU A 27 -3.16 -7.66 3.21
N LEU A 28 -2.03 -8.35 3.17
CA LEU A 28 -1.06 -8.32 4.27
C LEU A 28 -0.54 -6.91 4.53
N VAL A 29 -0.19 -6.18 3.47
CA VAL A 29 0.29 -4.79 3.58
C VAL A 29 -0.80 -3.87 4.13
N LEU A 30 -2.04 -3.99 3.63
CA LEU A 30 -3.17 -3.19 4.11
C LEU A 30 -3.47 -3.46 5.59
N LEU A 31 -3.47 -4.73 6.01
CA LEU A 31 -3.68 -5.09 7.40
C LEU A 31 -2.55 -4.57 8.30
N ALA A 32 -1.30 -4.69 7.87
CA ALA A 32 -0.15 -4.17 8.60
C ALA A 32 -0.19 -2.63 8.72
N ASP A 33 -0.56 -1.92 7.65
CA ASP A 33 -0.72 -0.45 7.65
C ASP A 33 -1.81 0.00 8.64
N GLN A 34 -2.99 -0.62 8.61
CA GLN A 34 -4.09 -0.24 9.49
C GLN A 34 -3.82 -0.64 10.96
N ALA A 35 -3.24 -1.83 11.19
CA ALA A 35 -2.88 -2.27 12.53
C ALA A 35 -1.81 -1.37 13.17
N SER A 36 -0.79 -0.97 12.39
CA SER A 36 0.26 -0.06 12.89
C SER A 36 -0.28 1.32 13.21
N LYS A 37 -1.15 1.89 12.36
CA LYS A 37 -1.85 3.17 12.65
C LYS A 37 -2.70 3.09 13.91
N TRP A 38 -3.47 2.00 14.05
CA TRP A 38 -4.28 1.78 15.23
C TRP A 38 -3.43 1.69 16.50
N TRP A 39 -2.31 0.95 16.46
CA TRP A 39 -1.37 0.88 17.58
C TRP A 39 -0.82 2.25 17.97
N VAL A 40 -0.40 3.08 17.01
CA VAL A 40 0.12 4.43 17.27
C VAL A 40 -0.93 5.31 17.95
N ILE A 41 -2.16 5.36 17.41
CA ILE A 41 -3.24 6.21 17.96
C ILE A 41 -3.57 5.85 19.42
N ASN A 42 -3.46 4.57 19.80
CA ASN A 42 -3.78 4.11 21.15
C ASN A 42 -2.59 4.18 22.12
N SER A 43 -1.36 4.33 21.63
CA SER A 43 -0.15 4.21 22.45
C SER A 43 0.70 5.48 22.53
N PHE A 44 0.43 6.48 21.67
CA PHE A 44 1.18 7.73 21.58
C PHE A 44 0.26 8.94 21.75
N MET A 45 0.80 10.01 22.33
CA MET A 45 0.20 11.35 22.25
C MET A 45 0.56 12.01 20.90
N LEU A 46 -0.28 12.92 20.40
CA LEU A 46 0.03 13.65 19.17
C LEU A 46 1.37 14.40 19.32
N TYR A 47 2.24 14.26 18.32
CA TYR A 47 3.63 14.74 18.28
C TYR A 47 4.62 14.03 19.20
N GLU A 48 4.20 13.01 19.94
CA GLU A 48 5.12 12.19 20.72
C GLU A 48 6.11 11.46 19.81
N SER A 49 7.38 11.47 20.20
CA SER A 49 8.47 10.75 19.53
C SER A 49 9.16 9.80 20.52
N ARG A 50 9.19 8.51 20.20
CA ARG A 50 9.89 7.48 20.99
C ARG A 50 11.04 6.86 20.17
N PRO A 51 12.28 6.89 20.67
CA PRO A 51 13.41 6.26 19.98
C PRO A 51 13.29 4.73 20.01
N VAL A 52 13.59 4.11 18.87
CA VAL A 52 13.78 2.66 18.75
C VAL A 52 15.27 2.35 18.63
N VAL A 53 15.97 3.10 17.78
CA VAL A 53 17.43 3.12 17.70
C VAL A 53 17.88 4.55 17.96
N SER A 54 18.49 4.78 19.12
CA SER A 54 18.92 6.11 19.56
C SER A 54 19.75 6.81 18.48
N GLY A 55 19.31 8.01 18.09
CA GLY A 55 19.99 8.84 17.09
C GLY A 55 19.74 8.46 15.61
N LEU A 56 18.99 7.40 15.33
CA LEU A 56 18.73 6.94 13.95
C LEU A 56 17.24 6.77 13.65
N PHE A 57 16.49 6.07 14.50
CA PHE A 57 15.11 5.67 14.21
C PHE A 57 14.17 5.93 15.40
N HIS A 58 13.06 6.60 15.09
CA HIS A 58 12.03 6.98 16.05
C HIS A 58 10.65 6.66 15.48
N PHE A 59 9.74 6.24 16.35
CA PHE A 59 8.32 6.34 16.06
C PHE A 59 7.83 7.70 16.50
N THR A 60 7.23 8.45 15.56
CA THR A 60 6.67 9.77 15.83
C THR A 60 5.23 9.82 15.35
N PHE A 61 4.32 10.24 16.22
CA PHE A 61 2.91 10.39 15.85
C PHE A 61 2.65 11.78 15.25
N ILE A 62 2.52 11.86 13.93
CA ILE A 62 2.13 13.09 13.20
C ILE A 62 0.95 12.77 12.29
N LEU A 63 0.00 13.70 12.23
CA LEU A 63 -1.11 13.69 11.28
C LEU A 63 -0.75 14.54 10.06
N ASN A 64 -0.63 13.91 8.90
CA ASN A 64 -0.43 14.63 7.64
C ASN A 64 -1.79 14.89 6.98
N THR A 65 -2.26 16.14 7.00
CA THR A 65 -3.50 16.55 6.32
C THR A 65 -3.33 16.71 4.81
N GLY A 66 -2.10 16.75 4.31
CA GLY A 66 -1.77 16.84 2.88
C GLY A 66 -1.21 15.54 2.30
N ALA A 67 -0.66 15.65 1.10
CA ALA A 67 0.14 14.62 0.43
C ALA A 67 1.60 14.65 0.95
N ALA A 68 2.54 14.08 0.20
CA ALA A 68 3.97 14.21 0.51
C ALA A 68 4.36 15.69 0.67
N PHE A 69 5.21 15.99 1.67
CA PHE A 69 5.67 17.35 2.01
C PHE A 69 4.55 18.36 2.35
N GLY A 70 3.36 17.90 2.73
CA GLY A 70 2.23 18.79 3.06
C GLY A 70 1.58 19.45 1.83
N ILE A 71 1.90 18.98 0.62
CA ILE A 71 1.23 19.42 -0.61
C ILE A 71 -0.29 19.25 -0.44
N LEU A 72 -1.05 20.30 -0.72
CA LEU A 72 -2.52 20.34 -0.59
C LEU A 72 -3.09 20.19 0.84
N ALA A 73 -2.31 20.44 1.89
CA ALA A 73 -2.78 20.34 3.29
C ALA A 73 -3.98 21.25 3.64
N GLY A 74 -4.12 22.40 2.96
CA GLY A 74 -5.26 23.32 3.12
C GLY A 74 -6.38 23.13 2.09
N ALA A 75 -6.20 22.22 1.12
CA ALA A 75 -7.20 22.02 0.08
C ALA A 75 -8.34 21.11 0.57
N PRO A 76 -9.58 21.35 0.12
CA PRO A 76 -10.68 20.41 0.34
C PRO A 76 -10.30 18.99 -0.11
N ALA A 77 -10.82 17.97 0.57
CA ALA A 77 -10.47 16.58 0.29
C ALA A 77 -10.74 16.17 -1.18
N SER A 78 -11.77 16.75 -1.80
CA SER A 78 -12.09 16.55 -3.21
C SER A 78 -10.95 16.97 -4.14
N TRP A 79 -10.28 18.09 -3.87
CA TRP A 79 -9.16 18.56 -4.69
C TRP A 79 -7.95 17.62 -4.63
N ARG A 80 -7.68 17.03 -3.47
CA ARG A 80 -6.65 15.99 -3.33
C ARG A 80 -7.01 14.76 -4.16
N LEU A 81 -8.28 14.32 -4.12
CA LEU A 81 -8.75 13.20 -4.94
C LEU A 81 -8.56 13.49 -6.44
N TYR A 82 -9.02 14.64 -6.93
CA TYR A 82 -8.87 15.01 -8.34
C TYR A 82 -7.40 15.08 -8.76
N PHE A 83 -6.54 15.66 -7.92
CA PHE A 83 -5.09 15.72 -8.17
C PHE A 83 -4.49 14.33 -8.37
N PHE A 84 -4.77 13.39 -7.46
CA PHE A 84 -4.19 12.04 -7.55
C PHE A 84 -4.76 11.24 -8.73
N VAL A 85 -6.07 11.34 -9.00
CA VAL A 85 -6.66 10.70 -10.18
C VAL A 85 -6.02 11.23 -11.46
N ALA A 86 -5.87 12.56 -11.59
CA ALA A 86 -5.24 13.16 -12.76
C ALA A 86 -3.78 12.69 -12.93
N MET A 87 -2.99 12.67 -11.85
CA MET A 87 -1.62 12.16 -11.89
C MET A 87 -1.54 10.68 -12.29
N THR A 88 -2.46 9.85 -11.79
CA THR A 88 -2.53 8.43 -12.20
C THR A 88 -2.83 8.29 -13.69
N LEU A 89 -3.76 9.09 -14.24
CA LEU A 89 -4.07 9.07 -15.67
C LEU A 89 -2.90 9.53 -16.53
N VAL A 90 -2.10 10.51 -16.06
CA VAL A 90 -0.89 10.96 -16.76
C VAL A 90 0.23 9.93 -16.73
N ALA A 91 0.29 9.10 -15.67
CA ALA A 91 1.34 8.10 -15.49
C ALA A 91 1.08 6.78 -16.25
N LEU A 92 -0.17 6.53 -16.65
CA LEU A 92 -0.58 5.38 -17.47
C LEU A 92 -0.24 5.61 -18.95
#